data_AF-A0AAW7MHX8-F1
#
_entry.id   AF-A0AAW7MHX8-F1
#
_cell.length_a   1.000
_cell.length_b   1.000
_cell.length_c   1.000
_cell.angle_alpha   90.00
_cell.angle_beta   90.00
_cell.angle_gamma   90.00
#
_symmetry.space_group_name_H-M   'P 1'
#
loop_
_entity.id
_entity.type
_entity.pdbx_description
1 polymer ?
#
loop_
_entity_poly.entity_id
_entity_poly.type
_entity_poly.pdbx_seq_one_letter_code
_entity_poly.pdbx_strand_id
1 'polypeptide(L)'
;MSDAFSRAFAVVINQYRSPRQYTVSVERTSEMIAKNIGLFSDGFAAEPHLIVGLFEREADAWALARRLQRTRTTMQALLQTPARATSVSPPELDPSD
;
A
#
# COMPACT_ATOMS: atom_id res chain seq x y z
N MET A 1 -25.20 -0.65 14.12
CA MET A 1 -24.23 -0.91 13.04
C MET A 1 -24.89 -1.92 12.08
N SER A 2 -24.90 -1.66 10.76
CA SER A 2 -25.59 -2.52 9.78
C SER A 2 -24.97 -3.93 9.73
N ASP A 3 -25.80 -4.98 9.64
CA ASP A 3 -25.36 -6.40 9.54
C ASP A 3 -24.39 -6.61 8.35
N ALA A 4 -24.53 -5.82 7.28
CA ALA A 4 -23.62 -5.85 6.14
C ALA A 4 -22.19 -5.42 6.52
N PHE A 5 -22.04 -4.39 7.36
CA PHE A 5 -20.73 -3.92 7.82
C PHE A 5 -20.07 -4.93 8.77
N SER A 6 -20.86 -5.62 9.59
CA SER A 6 -20.34 -6.66 10.50
C SER A 6 -19.75 -7.86 9.74
N ARG A 7 -20.23 -8.13 8.52
CA ARG A 7 -19.79 -9.26 7.68
C ARG A 7 -18.74 -8.89 6.65
N ALA A 8 -18.59 -7.60 6.34
CA ALA A 8 -17.64 -7.10 5.35
C ALA A 8 -16.18 -7.32 5.79
N PHE A 9 -15.29 -7.30 4.80
CA PHE A 9 -13.85 -7.40 4.95
C PHE A 9 -13.19 -6.07 4.63
N ALA A 10 -12.24 -5.65 5.46
CA ALA A 10 -11.45 -4.46 5.28
C ALA A 10 -10.04 -4.83 4.82
N VAL A 11 -9.50 -4.11 3.84
CA VAL A 11 -8.06 -4.13 3.53
C VAL A 11 -7.42 -3.01 4.33
N VAL A 12 -6.51 -3.39 5.22
CA VAL A 12 -5.86 -2.46 6.15
C VAL A 12 -4.37 -2.41 5.83
N ILE A 13 -3.86 -1.19 5.66
CA ILE A 13 -2.43 -0.92 5.64
C ILE A 13 -2.01 -0.65 7.08
N ASN A 14 -1.02 -1.39 7.57
CA ASN A 14 -0.46 -1.17 8.90
C ASN A 14 0.99 -0.70 8.79
N GLN A 15 1.45 0.01 9.84
CA GLN A 15 2.84 0.43 9.98
C GLN A 15 3.36 1.20 8.76
N TYR A 16 2.51 2.08 8.19
CA TYR A 16 2.91 2.88 7.03
C TYR A 16 4.05 3.83 7.41
N ARG A 17 5.22 3.64 6.80
CA ARG A 17 6.38 4.54 6.92
C ARG A 17 6.70 5.22 5.61
N SER A 18 6.51 4.51 4.49
CA SER A 18 6.71 5.02 3.13
C SER A 18 6.03 4.11 2.11
N PRO A 19 5.95 4.50 0.82
CA PRO A 19 5.44 3.61 -0.23
C PRO A 19 6.22 2.29 -0.41
N ARG A 20 7.42 2.16 0.16
CA ARG A 20 8.20 0.91 0.17
C ARG A 20 7.99 0.09 1.44
N GLN A 21 7.50 0.72 2.51
CA GLN A 21 7.49 0.15 3.84
C GLN A 21 6.12 0.34 4.49
N TYR A 22 5.31 -0.69 4.33
CA TYR A 22 4.04 -0.88 4.99
C TYR A 22 3.68 -2.38 4.94
N THR A 23 2.83 -2.84 5.84
CA THR A 23 2.22 -4.18 5.78
C THR A 23 0.76 -4.07 5.35
N VAL A 24 0.20 -5.16 4.82
CA VAL A 24 -1.20 -5.21 4.40
C VAL A 24 -1.84 -6.44 5.03
N SER A 25 -2.97 -6.25 5.72
CA SER A 25 -3.82 -7.30 6.24
C SER A 25 -5.22 -7.23 5.62
N VAL A 26 -5.92 -8.36 5.63
CA VAL A 26 -7.37 -8.42 5.43
C VAL A 26 -7.98 -8.77 6.77
N GLU A 27 -8.94 -7.98 7.22
CA GLU A 27 -9.57 -8.14 8.52
C GLU A 27 -11.08 -8.10 8.38
N ARG A 28 -11.81 -8.72 9.32
CA ARG A 28 -13.24 -8.45 9.44
C ARG A 28 -13.42 -6.98 9.81
N THR A 29 -14.37 -6.32 9.17
CA THR A 29 -14.59 -4.88 9.39
C THR A 29 -15.01 -4.60 10.83
N SER A 30 -15.78 -5.51 11.45
CA SER A 30 -16.13 -5.46 12.87
C SER A 30 -14.91 -5.51 13.79
N GLU A 31 -13.96 -6.42 13.54
CA GLU A 31 -12.71 -6.53 14.31
C GLU A 31 -11.83 -5.29 14.13
N MET A 32 -11.72 -4.79 12.90
CA MET A 32 -10.98 -3.56 12.60
C MET A 32 -11.60 -2.35 13.32
N ILE A 33 -12.92 -2.20 13.29
CA ILE A 33 -13.61 -1.10 13.99
C ILE A 33 -13.39 -1.23 15.50
N ALA A 34 -13.49 -2.44 16.07
CA ALA A 34 -13.26 -2.65 17.49
C ALA A 34 -11.85 -2.25 17.91
N LYS A 35 -10.82 -2.61 17.13
CA LYS A 35 -9.41 -2.23 17.39
C LYS A 35 -9.17 -0.72 17.26
N ASN A 36 -9.96 -0.03 16.42
CA ASN A 36 -9.76 1.38 16.10
C ASN A 36 -10.93 2.26 16.56
N ILE A 37 -11.69 1.82 17.57
CA ILE A 37 -12.92 2.54 17.94
C ILE A 37 -12.65 3.99 18.32
N GLY A 38 -11.53 4.26 19.01
CA GLY A 38 -11.05 5.60 19.36
C GLY A 38 -10.76 6.50 18.15
N LEU A 39 -10.39 5.94 17.00
CA LEU A 39 -10.23 6.72 15.77
C LEU A 39 -11.59 7.20 15.25
N PHE A 40 -12.60 6.33 15.32
CA PHE A 40 -13.93 6.63 14.83
C PHE A 40 -14.76 7.47 15.79
N SER A 41 -14.53 7.36 17.10
CA SER A 41 -15.23 8.15 18.13
C SER A 41 -14.54 9.49 18.38
N ASP A 42 -13.23 9.48 18.60
CA ASP A 42 -12.50 10.61 19.20
C ASP A 42 -11.49 11.22 18.23
N GLY A 43 -11.42 10.74 16.98
CA GLY A 43 -10.46 11.20 15.97
C GLY A 43 -9.02 10.80 16.27
N PHE A 44 -8.79 9.88 17.21
CA PHE A 44 -7.47 9.47 17.66
C PHE A 44 -7.10 8.06 17.16
N ALA A 45 -6.10 7.98 16.28
CA ALA A 45 -5.53 6.70 15.86
C ALA A 45 -4.36 6.31 16.78
N ALA A 46 -4.55 5.28 17.62
CA ALA A 46 -3.47 4.74 18.45
C ALA A 46 -2.38 4.04 17.62
N GLU A 47 -2.74 3.53 16.44
CA GLU A 47 -1.83 2.82 15.53
C GLU A 47 -1.84 3.45 14.13
N PRO A 48 -0.71 3.38 13.39
CA PRO A 48 -0.61 3.93 12.02
C PRO A 48 -1.29 3.01 11.01
N HIS A 49 -2.62 2.93 11.10
CA HIS A 49 -3.47 2.08 10.28
C HIS A 49 -4.28 2.93 9.28
N LEU A 50 -4.31 2.49 8.03
CA LEU A 50 -5.09 3.13 6.96
C LEU A 50 -6.01 2.08 6.35
N ILE A 51 -7.32 2.36 6.35
CA ILE A 51 -8.31 1.52 5.68
C ILE A 51 -8.35 1.91 4.22
N VAL A 52 -8.13 0.95 3.34
CA VAL A 52 -7.97 1.21 1.90
C VAL A 52 -9.18 0.72 1.10
N GLY A 53 -9.99 -0.16 1.65
CA GLY A 53 -11.21 -0.61 1.01
C GLY A 53 -12.04 -1.53 1.90
N LEU A 54 -13.34 -1.59 1.59
CA LEU A 54 -14.32 -2.45 2.22
C LEU A 54 -14.94 -3.36 1.14
N PHE A 55 -15.07 -4.64 1.45
CA PHE A 55 -15.48 -5.67 0.50
C PHE A 55 -16.50 -6.60 1.12
N GLU A 56 -17.51 -6.99 0.36
CA GLU A 56 -18.47 -8.01 0.81
C GLU A 56 -17.84 -9.41 0.83
N ARG A 57 -16.92 -9.68 -0.12
CA ARG A 57 -16.26 -10.98 -0.28
C ARG A 57 -14.80 -10.92 0.12
N GLU A 58 -14.36 -11.92 0.89
CA GLU A 58 -12.97 -12.03 1.35
C GLU A 58 -11.98 -12.13 0.18
N ALA A 59 -12.36 -12.85 -0.87
CA ALA A 59 -11.52 -13.05 -2.05
C ALA A 59 -11.15 -11.74 -2.75
N ASP A 60 -12.08 -10.77 -2.78
CA ASP A 60 -11.86 -9.46 -3.39
C ASP A 60 -10.93 -8.59 -2.54
N ALA A 61 -11.13 -8.63 -1.21
CA ALA A 61 -10.22 -7.96 -0.28
C ALA A 61 -8.78 -8.51 -0.42
N TRP A 62 -8.62 -9.83 -0.49
CA TRP A 62 -7.33 -10.46 -0.73
C TRP A 62 -6.74 -10.15 -2.11
N ALA A 63 -7.57 -9.98 -3.14
CA ALA A 63 -7.10 -9.59 -4.46
C ALA A 63 -6.47 -8.19 -4.43
N LEU A 64 -7.11 -7.23 -3.74
CA LEU A 64 -6.53 -5.90 -3.53
C LEU A 64 -5.27 -5.98 -2.66
N ALA A 65 -5.29 -6.73 -1.55
CA ALA A 65 -4.14 -6.84 -0.66
C ALA A 65 -2.89 -7.36 -1.39
N ARG A 66 -3.05 -8.42 -2.20
CA ARG A 66 -1.97 -8.95 -3.05
C ARG A 66 -1.50 -7.95 -4.09
N ARG A 67 -2.40 -7.17 -4.69
CA ARG A 67 -2.04 -6.10 -5.64
C ARG A 67 -1.17 -5.05 -4.95
N LEU A 68 -1.57 -4.58 -3.76
CA LEU A 68 -0.81 -3.61 -2.98
C LEU A 68 0.57 -4.15 -2.60
N GLN A 69 0.66 -5.42 -2.17
CA GLN A 69 1.94 -6.06 -1.86
C GLN A 69 2.86 -6.14 -3.09
N ARG A 70 2.34 -6.50 -4.26
CA ARG A 70 3.11 -6.50 -5.51
C ARG A 70 3.58 -5.10 -5.87
N THR A 71 2.70 -4.09 -5.81
CA THR A 71 3.05 -2.70 -6.08
C THR A 71 4.18 -2.21 -5.16
N ARG A 72 4.12 -2.51 -3.86
CA ARG A 72 5.20 -2.22 -2.92
C ARG A 72 6.54 -2.81 -3.37
N THR A 73 6.55 -4.10 -3.73
CA THR A 73 7.75 -4.80 -4.21
C THR A 73 8.28 -4.17 -5.50
N THR A 74 7.41 -3.84 -6.46
CA THR A 74 7.81 -3.17 -7.70
C THR A 74 8.39 -1.77 -7.42
N MET A 75 7.76 -0.98 -6.56
CA MET A 75 8.28 0.35 -6.19
C MET A 75 9.63 0.26 -5.50
N GLN A 76 9.82 -0.74 -4.62
CA GLN A 76 11.11 -0.99 -3.99
C GLN A 76 12.19 -1.27 -5.03
N ALA A 77 11.91 -2.13 -6.02
CA ALA A 77 12.85 -2.42 -7.09
C ALA A 77 13.17 -1.20 -7.96
N LEU A 78 12.15 -0.41 -8.34
CA LEU A 78 12.34 0.81 -9.15
C LEU A 78 13.19 1.85 -8.44
N LEU A 79 12.99 2.05 -7.13
CA LEU A 79 13.74 3.02 -6.34
C LEU A 79 15.16 2.55 -5.97
N GLN A 80 15.44 1.25 -6.06
CA GLN A 80 16.78 0.68 -5.86
C GLN A 80 17.56 0.58 -7.16
N THR A 81 16.88 0.62 -8.32
CA THR A 81 17.55 0.64 -9.62
C THR A 81 18.20 2.01 -9.76
N PRO A 82 19.55 2.10 -9.84
CA PRO A 82 20.20 3.36 -10.14
C PRO A 82 19.58 3.87 -11.44
N ALA A 83 19.14 5.13 -11.47
CA ALA A 83 18.81 5.78 -12.73
C ALA A 83 20.05 5.60 -13.60
N ARG A 84 19.97 4.69 -14.57
CA ARG A 84 21.08 4.41 -15.49
C ARG A 84 21.23 5.74 -16.22
N ALA A 85 22.17 6.56 -15.75
CA ALA A 85 22.51 7.81 -16.38
C ALA A 85 22.76 7.42 -17.83
N THR A 86 21.90 7.90 -18.71
CA THR A 86 22.19 7.94 -20.14
C THR A 86 23.31 8.94 -20.29
N SER A 87 24.52 8.58 -19.86
CA SER A 87 25.76 9.17 -20.35
C SER A 87 25.91 8.67 -21.78
N VAL A 88 25.07 9.21 -22.67
CA VAL A 88 25.39 9.27 -24.07
C VAL A 88 26.56 10.23 -24.12
N SER A 89 27.77 9.68 -24.13
CA SER A 89 28.96 10.45 -24.49
C SER A 89 28.68 11.08 -25.86
N PRO A 90 28.90 12.40 -26.06
CA PRO A 90 28.79 12.98 -27.40
C PRO A 90 29.72 12.21 -28.35
N PRO A 91 29.33 11.97 -29.62
CA PRO A 91 30.24 11.38 -30.58
C PRO A 91 31.49 12.26 -30.69
N GLU A 92 32.67 11.66 -30.56
CA GLU A 92 33.93 12.34 -30.85
C GLU A 92 33.89 12.84 -32.29
N LEU A 93 34.03 14.16 -32.46
CA LEU A 93 34.30 14.77 -33.76
C LEU A 93 35.74 14.40 -34.13
N ASP A 94 35.89 13.49 -35.09
CA ASP A 94 37.17 13.15 -35.72
C ASP A 94 37.73 14.39 -36.42
N PRO A 95 38.89 14.94 -36.00
CA PRO A 95 39.52 16.06 -36.68
C PRO A 95 40.39 15.53 -37.82
N SER A 96 39.76 15.18 -38.94
CA SER A 96 40.45 14.92 -40.21
C SER A 96 39.73 15.65 -41.35
N ASP A 97 40.18 16.87 -41.64
CA ASP A 97 40.30 17.48 -42.97
C ASP A 97 41.08 18.79 -42.91
#